data_AF-A0A3D4PIV8-F1
#
_entry.id   AF-A0A3D4PIV8-F1
#
_cell.length_a   1.000
_cell.length_b   1.000
_cell.length_c   1.000
_cell.angle_alpha   90.00
_cell.angle_beta   90.00
_cell.angle_gamma   90.00
#
_symmetry.space_group_name_H-M   'P 1'
#
loop_
_entity.id
_entity.type
_entity.pdbx_description
1 polymer ?
#
loop_
_entity_poly.entity_id
_entity_poly.type
_entity_poly.pdbx_seq_one_letter_code
_entity_poly.pdbx_strand_id
1 'polypeptide(L)'
;TVAKGAGRDEIIENIDIGGPSMIRSAAKNHKYLGVVTSPSQYKQVIQALEDDVFDEEFRRKLAMQAFGKTAAYDAAINSYFQNLLDETGDDLPEMLNLSFRQQDSLRYGENPHQRAAFYVEPHAEASTIAAAKQLNGKELSYNNLLDLDAAWGLVTEFEEPAVSIMKHNNPCGCAIAPVLSDAFANAYAGDPVSAFGSIVGVNREIDLETAEKMCEPGQFIEAIIAPGYSEEAFELLTTKPKWRKNVRLMSCHIPSPSQRQLLDYRRVSGGLLVQDRDTLPEQEGEWNVVT
;
A
#
# COMPACT_ATOMS: atom_id res chain seq x y z
N THR A 1 -21.59 -6.25 9.71
CA THR A 1 -22.53 -7.36 9.88
C THR A 1 -21.98 -8.61 9.23
N VAL A 2 -21.79 -8.61 7.90
CA VAL A 2 -21.15 -9.72 7.17
C VAL A 2 -19.82 -10.18 7.79
N ALA A 3 -18.87 -9.26 8.01
CA ALA A 3 -17.56 -9.58 8.59
C ALA A 3 -17.61 -10.18 10.02
N LYS A 4 -18.75 -10.12 10.72
CA LYS A 4 -18.94 -10.75 12.04
C LYS A 4 -19.47 -12.20 11.94
N GLY A 5 -19.70 -12.72 10.74
CA GLY A 5 -20.29 -14.04 10.52
C GLY A 5 -21.79 -14.10 10.84
N ALA A 6 -22.50 -12.98 10.72
CA ALA A 6 -23.94 -12.92 10.95
C ALA A 6 -24.71 -13.82 9.98
N GLY A 7 -25.85 -14.36 10.43
CA GLY A 7 -26.74 -15.15 9.58
C GLY A 7 -27.41 -14.31 8.48
N ARG A 8 -27.91 -14.98 7.44
CA ARG A 8 -28.55 -14.32 6.29
C ARG A 8 -29.66 -13.35 6.69
N ASP A 9 -30.59 -13.79 7.54
CA ASP A 9 -31.73 -12.97 7.93
C ASP A 9 -31.28 -11.69 8.66
N GLU A 10 -30.31 -11.81 9.56
CA GLU A 10 -29.71 -10.66 10.24
C GLU A 10 -29.01 -9.71 9.25
N ILE A 11 -28.30 -10.24 8.25
CA ILE A 11 -27.64 -9.41 7.22
C ILE A 11 -28.70 -8.61 6.44
N ILE A 12 -29.78 -9.27 6.01
CA ILE A 12 -30.88 -8.62 5.27
C ILE A 12 -31.58 -7.56 6.13
N GLU A 13 -31.84 -7.83 7.40
CA GLU A 13 -32.42 -6.86 8.33
C GLU A 13 -31.53 -5.63 8.57
N ASN A 14 -30.20 -5.79 8.46
CA ASN A 14 -29.24 -4.69 8.60
C ASN A 14 -29.04 -3.88 7.31
N ILE A 15 -29.76 -4.17 6.23
CA ILE A 15 -29.78 -3.33 5.03
C ILE A 15 -30.71 -2.12 5.29
N ASP A 16 -30.10 -0.97 5.58
CA ASP A 16 -30.79 0.27 5.87
C ASP A 16 -31.29 0.94 4.58
N ILE A 17 -32.60 1.19 4.53
CA ILE A 17 -33.26 1.89 3.43
C ILE A 17 -33.39 3.39 3.75
N GLY A 18 -33.69 3.72 5.00
CA GLY A 18 -34.02 5.08 5.44
C GLY A 18 -32.79 5.97 5.56
N GLY A 19 -31.71 5.47 6.17
CA GLY A 19 -30.45 6.19 6.35
C GLY A 19 -29.86 6.68 5.03
N PRO A 20 -29.57 5.78 4.06
CA PRO A 20 -29.07 6.18 2.74
C PRO A 20 -30.02 7.14 2.02
N SER A 21 -31.34 6.97 2.13
CA SER A 21 -32.32 7.87 1.53
C SER A 21 -32.21 9.30 2.08
N MET A 22 -32.14 9.45 3.42
CA MET A 22 -31.97 10.75 4.07
C MET A 22 -30.61 11.39 3.74
N ILE A 23 -29.54 10.60 3.80
CA ILE A 23 -28.18 11.06 3.49
C ILE A 23 -28.10 11.59 2.06
N ARG A 24 -28.62 10.84 1.08
CA ARG A 24 -28.63 11.24 -0.33
C ARG A 24 -29.49 12.48 -0.57
N SER A 25 -30.65 12.57 0.08
CA SER A 25 -31.53 13.75 0.00
C SER A 25 -30.83 15.02 0.51
N ALA A 26 -30.19 14.94 1.68
CA ALA A 26 -29.45 16.06 2.27
C ALA A 26 -28.22 16.44 1.42
N ALA A 27 -27.44 15.45 0.96
CA ALA A 27 -26.27 15.65 0.11
C ALA A 27 -26.62 16.30 -1.25
N LYS A 28 -27.73 15.86 -1.86
CA LYS A 28 -28.26 16.49 -3.09
C LYS A 28 -28.57 17.97 -2.85
N ASN A 29 -29.08 18.32 -1.67
CA ASN A 29 -29.48 19.67 -1.32
C ASN A 29 -28.38 20.49 -0.60
N HIS A 30 -27.11 20.19 -0.87
CA HIS A 30 -25.95 20.78 -0.17
C HIS A 30 -25.83 22.30 -0.26
N LYS A 31 -26.49 22.92 -1.25
CA LYS A 31 -26.62 24.38 -1.31
C LYS A 31 -27.21 24.96 -0.03
N TYR A 32 -28.10 24.21 0.64
CA TYR A 32 -28.82 24.66 1.83
C TYR A 32 -28.54 23.81 3.07
N LEU A 33 -28.13 22.54 2.92
CA LEU A 33 -27.97 21.58 4.02
C LEU A 33 -26.54 21.06 4.13
N GLY A 34 -26.02 20.94 5.35
CA GLY A 34 -24.81 20.17 5.63
C GLY A 34 -25.17 18.77 6.12
N VAL A 35 -24.55 17.74 5.54
CA VAL A 35 -24.78 16.34 5.94
C VAL A 35 -23.50 15.76 6.54
N VAL A 36 -23.61 15.16 7.73
CA VAL A 36 -22.48 14.56 8.44
C VAL A 36 -22.73 13.05 8.53
N THR A 37 -21.80 12.25 8.04
CA THR A 37 -21.95 10.79 7.88
C THR A 37 -20.90 9.97 8.66
N SER A 38 -19.98 10.64 9.36
CA SER A 38 -18.92 10.03 10.17
C SER A 38 -18.61 10.89 11.39
N PRO A 39 -18.40 10.29 12.58
CA PRO A 39 -17.94 11.01 13.77
C PRO A 39 -16.63 11.77 13.58
N SER A 40 -15.74 11.28 12.71
CA SER A 40 -14.47 11.97 12.41
C SER A 40 -14.64 13.36 11.80
N GLN A 41 -15.82 13.65 11.23
CA GLN A 41 -16.13 14.96 10.65
C GLN A 41 -16.55 16.00 11.71
N TYR A 42 -16.85 15.59 12.95
CA TYR A 42 -17.43 16.51 13.93
C TYR A 42 -16.52 17.69 14.24
N LYS A 43 -15.21 17.42 14.46
CA LYS A 43 -14.24 18.46 14.78
C LYS A 43 -14.16 19.55 13.70
N GLN A 44 -14.02 19.15 12.43
CA GLN A 44 -13.93 20.12 11.32
C GLN A 44 -15.24 20.88 11.10
N VAL A 45 -16.40 20.26 11.35
CA VAL A 45 -17.71 20.91 11.20
C VAL A 45 -17.91 21.95 12.30
N ILE A 46 -17.59 21.61 13.55
CA ILE A 46 -17.65 22.55 14.68
C ILE A 46 -16.74 23.74 14.41
N GLN A 47 -15.48 23.49 14.05
CA GLN A 47 -14.54 24.55 13.72
C GLN A 47 -15.05 25.45 12.59
N ALA A 48 -15.61 24.87 11.53
CA ALA A 48 -16.14 25.65 10.40
C ALA A 48 -17.35 26.51 10.79
N LEU A 49 -18.16 26.08 11.75
CA LEU A 49 -19.28 26.87 12.29
C LEU A 49 -18.77 27.99 13.21
N GLU A 50 -17.76 27.73 14.04
CA GLU A 50 -17.15 28.73 14.93
C GLU A 50 -16.43 29.83 14.16
N ASP A 51 -15.72 29.46 13.08
CA ASP A 51 -14.97 30.39 12.23
C ASP A 51 -15.84 31.08 11.15
N ASP A 52 -17.15 30.82 11.13
CA ASP A 52 -18.11 31.31 10.12
C ASP A 52 -17.70 30.97 8.66
N VAL A 53 -17.08 29.80 8.48
CA VAL A 53 -16.66 29.24 7.16
C VAL A 53 -17.48 28.02 6.74
N PHE A 54 -18.64 27.80 7.37
CA PHE A 54 -19.60 26.77 6.98
C PHE A 54 -20.42 27.18 5.74
N ASP A 55 -19.73 27.53 4.67
CA ASP A 55 -20.30 28.04 3.43
C ASP A 55 -20.75 26.93 2.46
N GLU A 56 -21.14 27.31 1.24
CA GLU A 56 -21.55 26.36 0.20
C GLU A 56 -20.41 25.41 -0.20
N GLU A 57 -19.15 25.87 -0.19
CA GLU A 57 -18.00 25.03 -0.53
C GLU A 57 -17.80 23.94 0.54
N PHE A 58 -17.89 24.30 1.82
CA PHE A 58 -17.79 23.35 2.92
C PHE A 58 -18.92 22.31 2.86
N ARG A 59 -20.17 22.73 2.64
CA ARG A 59 -21.30 21.79 2.47
C ARG A 59 -21.16 20.90 1.25
N ARG A 60 -20.60 21.40 0.15
CA ARG A 60 -20.29 20.59 -1.05
C ARG A 60 -19.24 19.51 -0.75
N LYS A 61 -18.23 19.81 0.06
CA LYS A 61 -17.24 18.81 0.53
C LYS A 61 -17.93 17.72 1.37
N LEU A 62 -18.83 18.10 2.27
CA LEU A 62 -19.62 17.14 3.05
C LEU A 62 -20.52 16.27 2.18
N ALA A 63 -21.16 16.84 1.15
CA ALA A 63 -22.00 16.10 0.22
C ALA A 63 -21.20 15.08 -0.62
N MET A 64 -20.00 15.46 -1.09
CA MET A 64 -19.08 14.53 -1.75
C MET A 64 -18.75 13.34 -0.83
N GLN A 65 -18.43 13.59 0.44
CA GLN A 65 -18.15 12.53 1.42
C GLN A 65 -19.38 11.65 1.70
N ALA A 66 -20.57 12.24 1.77
CA ALA A 66 -21.83 11.52 1.96
C ALA A 66 -22.15 10.58 0.80
N PHE A 67 -22.03 11.04 -0.45
CA PHE A 67 -22.23 10.16 -1.61
C PHE A 67 -21.17 9.07 -1.71
N GLY A 68 -19.92 9.36 -1.36
CA GLY A 68 -18.87 8.34 -1.24
C GLY A 68 -19.22 7.27 -0.20
N LYS A 69 -19.80 7.66 0.95
CA LYS A 69 -20.24 6.72 1.98
C LYS A 69 -21.36 5.81 1.50
N THR A 70 -22.36 6.35 0.79
CA THR A 70 -23.46 5.52 0.25
C THR A 70 -23.00 4.63 -0.90
N ALA A 71 -22.08 5.10 -1.74
CA ALA A 71 -21.50 4.26 -2.81
C ALA A 71 -20.76 3.05 -2.22
N ALA A 72 -19.94 3.25 -1.18
CA ALA A 72 -19.26 2.16 -0.49
C ALA A 72 -20.24 1.20 0.21
N TYR A 73 -21.38 1.72 0.69
CA TYR A 73 -22.42 0.91 1.32
C TYR A 73 -23.11 -0.02 0.31
N ASP A 74 -23.57 0.53 -0.82
CA ASP A 74 -24.24 -0.23 -1.87
C ASP A 74 -23.28 -1.23 -2.54
N ALA A 75 -22.00 -0.88 -2.70
CA ALA A 75 -20.96 -1.80 -3.16
C ALA A 75 -20.80 -3.01 -2.23
N ALA A 76 -20.79 -2.80 -0.91
CA ALA A 76 -20.71 -3.90 0.06
C ALA A 76 -21.93 -4.82 0.02
N ILE A 77 -23.13 -4.26 -0.20
CA ILE A 77 -24.36 -5.05 -0.40
C ILE A 77 -24.26 -5.88 -1.68
N ASN A 78 -23.82 -5.27 -2.79
CA ASN A 78 -23.63 -5.98 -4.04
C ASN A 78 -22.62 -7.11 -3.92
N SER A 79 -21.46 -6.88 -3.29
CA SER A 79 -20.47 -7.94 -3.01
C SER A 79 -21.06 -9.08 -2.19
N TYR A 80 -21.88 -8.80 -1.17
CA TYR A 80 -22.56 -9.84 -0.40
C TYR A 80 -23.47 -10.71 -1.27
N PHE A 81 -24.29 -10.11 -2.13
CA PHE A 81 -25.19 -10.86 -3.02
C PHE A 81 -24.46 -11.64 -4.10
N GLN A 82 -23.35 -11.12 -4.63
CA GLN A 82 -22.50 -11.88 -5.57
C GLN A 82 -21.95 -13.14 -4.89
N ASN A 83 -21.41 -13.02 -3.67
CA ASN A 83 -20.87 -14.16 -2.92
C ASN A 83 -21.93 -15.19 -2.52
N LEU A 84 -23.22 -14.83 -2.48
CA LEU A 84 -24.31 -15.80 -2.26
C LEU A 84 -24.60 -16.66 -3.50
N LEU A 85 -24.24 -16.18 -4.69
CA LEU A 85 -24.48 -16.86 -5.97
C LEU A 85 -23.28 -17.68 -6.41
N ASP A 86 -22.10 -17.45 -5.83
CA ASP A 86 -20.92 -18.25 -6.06
C ASP A 86 -20.98 -19.53 -5.21
N GLU A 87 -21.45 -20.61 -5.83
CA GLU A 87 -21.58 -21.92 -5.19
C GLU A 87 -20.22 -22.60 -4.94
N THR A 88 -19.18 -22.18 -5.67
CA THR A 88 -17.85 -22.81 -5.66
C THR A 88 -16.83 -22.06 -4.81
N GLY A 89 -16.94 -20.73 -4.72
CA GLY A 89 -15.94 -19.87 -4.09
C GLY A 89 -14.72 -19.58 -4.99
N ASP A 90 -14.73 -20.11 -6.22
CA ASP A 90 -13.57 -20.13 -7.12
C ASP A 90 -13.66 -19.08 -8.24
N ASP A 91 -14.82 -18.44 -8.42
CA ASP A 91 -15.06 -17.50 -9.52
C ASP A 91 -14.76 -16.05 -9.10
N LEU A 92 -14.12 -15.29 -10.00
CA LEU A 92 -14.02 -13.84 -9.85
C LEU A 92 -15.41 -13.20 -10.01
N PRO A 93 -15.72 -12.13 -9.23
CA PRO A 93 -17.04 -11.51 -9.24
C PRO A 93 -17.39 -10.91 -10.61
N GLU A 94 -18.66 -11.04 -11.02
CA GLU A 94 -19.18 -10.43 -12.25
C GLU A 94 -19.03 -8.90 -12.23
N MET A 95 -19.19 -8.28 -11.06
CA MET A 95 -19.03 -6.86 -10.83
C MET A 95 -17.94 -6.58 -9.80
N LEU A 96 -16.82 -6.00 -10.26
CA LEU A 96 -15.72 -5.59 -9.41
C LEU A 96 -15.93 -4.18 -8.85
N ASN A 97 -16.13 -4.07 -7.54
CA ASN A 97 -16.28 -2.80 -6.83
C ASN A 97 -15.01 -2.43 -6.07
N LEU A 98 -14.06 -1.78 -6.77
CA LEU A 98 -12.85 -1.26 -6.13
C LEU A 98 -13.09 0.11 -5.51
N SER A 99 -12.68 0.28 -4.25
CA SER A 99 -12.78 1.56 -3.53
C SER A 99 -11.42 1.90 -2.94
N PHE A 100 -10.91 3.08 -3.26
CA PHE A 100 -9.67 3.60 -2.69
C PHE A 100 -9.87 5.00 -2.10
N ARG A 101 -9.01 5.37 -1.16
CA ARG A 101 -8.91 6.72 -0.62
C ARG A 101 -7.55 7.29 -0.94
N GLN A 102 -7.52 8.55 -1.34
CA GLN A 102 -6.26 9.24 -1.55
C GLN A 102 -5.55 9.40 -0.20
N GLN A 103 -4.32 8.91 -0.12
CA GLN A 103 -3.44 9.08 1.04
C GLN A 103 -2.55 10.30 0.84
N ASP A 104 -1.87 10.38 -0.30
CA ASP A 104 -0.91 11.45 -0.60
C ASP A 104 -1.13 12.04 -1.99
N SER A 105 -0.90 13.33 -2.14
CA SER A 105 -0.68 13.93 -3.47
C SER A 105 0.80 13.78 -3.82
N LEU A 106 1.09 13.31 -5.03
CA LEU A 106 2.48 13.14 -5.47
C LEU A 106 2.90 14.31 -6.35
N ARG A 107 4.19 14.63 -6.33
CA ARG A 107 4.75 15.76 -7.09
C ARG A 107 4.48 15.66 -8.59
N TYR A 108 4.61 14.46 -9.13
CA TYR A 108 4.30 14.06 -10.50
C TYR A 108 4.20 12.52 -10.57
N GLY A 109 3.75 11.99 -11.70
CA GLY A 109 3.68 10.54 -11.99
C GLY A 109 5.04 9.94 -12.33
N GLU A 110 5.09 9.00 -13.26
CA GLU A 110 6.37 8.46 -13.75
C GLU A 110 7.27 9.56 -14.34
N ASN A 111 6.64 10.56 -14.99
CA ASN A 111 7.31 11.67 -15.63
C ASN A 111 6.79 13.03 -15.11
N PRO A 112 7.63 14.10 -15.10
CA PRO A 112 7.28 15.41 -14.52
C PRO A 112 6.01 16.08 -15.03
N HIS A 113 5.58 15.78 -16.26
CA HIS A 113 4.39 16.38 -16.87
C HIS A 113 3.08 15.67 -16.46
N GLN A 114 3.16 14.54 -15.77
CA GLN A 114 2.01 13.74 -15.35
C GLN A 114 1.64 14.09 -13.90
N ARG A 115 0.36 14.31 -13.62
CA ARG A 115 -0.14 14.45 -12.25
C ARG A 115 -0.31 13.07 -11.62
N ALA A 116 -0.03 12.94 -10.33
CA ALA A 116 -0.23 11.68 -9.62
C ALA A 116 -0.63 11.88 -8.16
N ALA A 117 -1.20 10.83 -7.58
CA ALA A 117 -1.55 10.72 -6.18
C ALA A 117 -1.49 9.24 -5.77
N PHE A 118 -1.17 8.97 -4.52
CA PHE A 118 -1.17 7.64 -3.95
C PHE A 118 -2.53 7.36 -3.30
N TYR A 119 -3.15 6.24 -3.68
CA TYR A 119 -4.46 5.82 -3.21
C TYR A 119 -4.32 4.46 -2.50
N VAL A 120 -5.04 4.30 -1.40
CA VAL A 120 -4.98 3.10 -0.56
C VAL A 120 -6.36 2.51 -0.31
N GLU A 121 -6.39 1.21 -0.11
CA GLU A 121 -7.61 0.49 0.24
C GLU A 121 -8.06 0.83 1.68
N PRO A 122 -9.37 0.82 1.97
CA PRO A 122 -9.89 1.11 3.31
C PRO A 122 -9.34 0.21 4.43
N HIS A 123 -8.89 -0.99 4.08
CA HIS A 123 -8.40 -2.02 5.00
C HIS A 123 -7.07 -2.60 4.53
N ALA A 124 -6.18 -1.76 3.98
CA ALA A 124 -4.86 -2.19 3.54
C ALA A 124 -4.09 -2.89 4.68
N GLU A 125 -3.47 -4.03 4.37
CA GLU A 125 -2.73 -4.81 5.37
C GLU A 125 -1.47 -4.08 5.84
N ALA A 126 -1.08 -4.33 7.09
CA ALA A 126 0.06 -3.67 7.75
C ALA A 126 1.43 -3.97 7.10
N SER A 127 1.48 -5.01 6.27
CA SER A 127 2.64 -5.51 5.53
C SER A 127 2.76 -4.97 4.10
N THR A 128 1.89 -4.05 3.71
CA THR A 128 1.91 -3.43 2.37
C THR A 128 2.56 -2.05 2.40
N ILE A 129 2.98 -1.56 1.24
CA ILE A 129 3.47 -0.19 1.07
C ILE A 129 2.44 0.86 1.53
N ALA A 130 1.15 0.57 1.40
CA ALA A 130 0.08 1.46 1.86
C ALA A 130 0.16 1.74 3.38
N ALA A 131 0.60 0.75 4.17
CA ALA A 131 0.74 0.88 5.62
C ALA A 131 2.19 1.19 6.08
N ALA A 132 3.14 1.25 5.15
CA ALA A 132 4.54 1.53 5.46
C ALA A 132 4.71 2.95 6.01
N LYS A 133 5.64 3.09 6.96
CA LYS A 133 5.94 4.37 7.61
C LYS A 133 7.25 4.92 7.10
N GLN A 134 7.24 6.18 6.64
CA GLN A 134 8.46 6.90 6.35
C GLN A 134 9.06 7.47 7.65
N LEU A 135 10.24 6.99 8.02
CA LEU A 135 10.95 7.38 9.25
C LEU A 135 11.93 8.54 9.03
N ASN A 136 12.43 8.70 7.80
CA ASN A 136 13.36 9.77 7.43
C ASN A 136 13.25 10.12 5.94
N GLY A 137 13.80 11.25 5.53
CA GLY A 137 14.06 11.58 4.13
C GLY A 137 13.06 12.53 3.49
N LYS A 138 13.22 12.69 2.17
CA LYS A 138 12.32 13.51 1.34
C LYS A 138 11.01 12.79 1.05
N GLU A 139 9.99 13.54 0.66
CA GLU A 139 8.73 12.99 0.12
C GLU A 139 8.99 11.90 -0.93
N LEU A 140 8.17 10.85 -0.92
CA LEU A 140 8.22 9.78 -1.91
C LEU A 140 7.71 10.27 -3.28
N SER A 141 8.39 9.85 -4.35
CA SER A 141 7.89 10.00 -5.71
C SER A 141 7.04 8.80 -6.14
N TYR A 142 6.35 8.93 -7.27
CA TYR A 142 5.61 7.83 -7.89
C TYR A 142 6.51 6.61 -8.14
N ASN A 143 7.68 6.82 -8.75
CA ASN A 143 8.63 5.74 -9.02
C ASN A 143 9.22 5.16 -7.74
N ASN A 144 9.38 5.96 -6.67
CA ASN A 144 9.81 5.40 -5.39
C ASN A 144 8.79 4.42 -4.82
N LEU A 145 7.49 4.72 -4.91
CA LEU A 145 6.45 3.81 -4.43
C LEU A 145 6.44 2.50 -5.23
N LEU A 146 6.58 2.56 -6.56
CA LEU A 146 6.69 1.37 -7.40
C LEU A 146 7.91 0.51 -7.03
N ASP A 147 9.09 1.12 -7.00
CA ASP A 147 10.35 0.41 -6.73
C ASP A 147 10.39 -0.12 -5.28
N LEU A 148 9.79 0.58 -4.31
CA LEU A 148 9.64 0.11 -2.93
C LEU A 148 8.71 -1.11 -2.83
N ASP A 149 7.57 -1.09 -3.52
CA ASP A 149 6.61 -2.20 -3.51
C ASP A 149 7.23 -3.46 -4.12
N ALA A 150 7.93 -3.31 -5.26
CA ALA A 150 8.62 -4.42 -5.90
C ALA A 150 9.80 -4.94 -5.06
N ALA A 151 10.60 -4.04 -4.48
CA ALA A 151 11.73 -4.44 -3.61
C ALA A 151 11.24 -5.21 -2.39
N TRP A 152 10.16 -4.72 -1.77
CA TRP A 152 9.54 -5.33 -0.60
C TRP A 152 8.92 -6.68 -0.93
N GLY A 153 8.10 -6.75 -1.99
CA GLY A 153 7.48 -7.98 -2.45
C GLY A 153 8.50 -9.10 -2.62
N LEU A 154 9.58 -8.82 -3.36
CA LEU A 154 10.64 -9.79 -3.64
C LEU A 154 11.34 -10.30 -2.38
N VAL A 155 11.76 -9.42 -1.44
CA VAL A 155 12.46 -9.91 -0.24
C VAL A 155 11.55 -10.67 0.73
N THR A 156 10.24 -10.41 0.68
CA THR A 156 9.28 -11.11 1.54
C THR A 156 8.91 -12.51 1.05
N GLU A 157 9.40 -12.93 -0.12
CA GLU A 157 9.29 -14.32 -0.59
C GLU A 157 10.29 -15.26 0.11
N PHE A 158 11.37 -14.72 0.68
CA PHE A 158 12.42 -15.50 1.31
C PHE A 158 12.24 -15.60 2.83
N GLU A 159 12.49 -16.80 3.37
CA GLU A 159 12.54 -17.01 4.81
C GLU A 159 13.89 -16.59 5.39
N GLU A 160 14.99 -16.76 4.67
CA GLU A 160 16.34 -16.36 5.09
C GLU A 160 16.53 -14.83 5.09
N PRO A 161 17.55 -14.28 5.77
CA PRO A 161 17.91 -12.88 5.61
C PRO A 161 18.17 -12.56 4.13
N ALA A 162 17.35 -11.68 3.57
CA ALA A 162 17.28 -11.39 2.15
C ALA A 162 17.37 -9.89 1.89
N VAL A 163 18.07 -9.54 0.81
CA VAL A 163 18.20 -8.18 0.30
C VAL A 163 17.90 -8.18 -1.20
N SER A 164 17.04 -7.25 -1.62
CA SER A 164 16.80 -6.93 -3.03
C SER A 164 17.24 -5.49 -3.33
N ILE A 165 17.72 -5.25 -4.54
CA ILE A 165 18.09 -3.93 -5.04
C ILE A 165 17.35 -3.70 -6.36
N MET A 166 16.47 -2.71 -6.36
CA MET A 166 15.55 -2.40 -7.45
C MET A 166 15.88 -1.08 -8.12
N LYS A 167 15.81 -1.07 -9.44
CA LYS A 167 15.93 0.13 -10.27
C LYS A 167 14.91 0.11 -11.39
N HIS A 168 14.03 1.10 -11.43
CA HIS A 168 13.00 1.22 -12.46
C HIS A 168 12.18 -0.08 -12.61
N ASN A 169 11.73 -0.61 -11.48
CA ASN A 169 10.93 -1.81 -11.32
C ASN A 169 11.62 -3.12 -11.78
N ASN A 170 12.95 -3.10 -11.95
CA ASN A 170 13.75 -4.28 -12.29
C ASN A 170 14.78 -4.57 -11.18
N PRO A 171 14.96 -5.84 -10.78
CA PRO A 171 16.02 -6.21 -9.85
C PRO A 171 17.38 -6.12 -10.54
N CYS A 172 18.30 -5.34 -9.97
CA CYS A 172 19.70 -5.34 -10.36
C CYS A 172 20.58 -6.19 -9.43
N GLY A 173 20.02 -6.62 -8.30
CA GLY A 173 20.67 -7.54 -7.37
C GLY A 173 19.67 -8.12 -6.37
N CYS A 174 19.84 -9.40 -6.04
CA CYS A 174 19.07 -10.07 -4.99
C CYS A 174 19.95 -11.16 -4.39
N ALA A 175 19.99 -11.26 -3.07
CA ALA A 175 20.74 -12.30 -2.39
C ALA A 175 20.14 -12.66 -1.03
N ILE A 176 20.30 -13.92 -0.67
CA ILE A 176 20.10 -14.43 0.68
C ILE A 176 21.45 -14.82 1.29
N ALA A 177 21.60 -14.65 2.60
CA ALA A 177 22.76 -15.13 3.34
C ALA A 177 22.41 -15.34 4.83
N PRO A 178 23.20 -16.13 5.59
CA PRO A 178 23.00 -16.27 7.03
C PRO A 178 23.16 -14.96 7.81
N VAL A 179 23.98 -14.02 7.30
CA VAL A 179 24.24 -12.71 7.88
C VAL A 179 23.75 -11.64 6.91
N LEU A 180 23.01 -10.64 7.42
CA LEU A 180 22.35 -9.65 6.59
C LEU A 180 23.33 -8.71 5.85
N SER A 181 24.45 -8.39 6.47
CA SER A 181 25.54 -7.59 5.87
C SER A 181 26.13 -8.30 4.64
N ASP A 182 26.29 -9.62 4.69
CA ASP A 182 26.73 -10.45 3.57
C ASP A 182 25.66 -10.51 2.47
N ALA A 183 24.38 -10.66 2.83
CA ALA A 183 23.28 -10.62 1.87
C ALA A 183 23.27 -9.28 1.11
N PHE A 184 23.44 -8.16 1.82
CA PHE A 184 23.55 -6.84 1.18
C PHE A 184 24.76 -6.75 0.24
N ALA A 185 25.95 -7.17 0.70
CA ALA A 185 27.16 -7.13 -0.11
C ALA A 185 27.02 -7.97 -1.39
N ASN A 186 26.44 -9.17 -1.28
CA ASN A 186 26.19 -10.07 -2.42
C ASN A 186 25.15 -9.50 -3.39
N ALA A 187 24.04 -8.94 -2.87
CA ALA A 187 23.04 -8.30 -3.71
C ALA A 187 23.63 -7.09 -4.46
N TYR A 188 24.42 -6.25 -3.77
CA TYR A 188 25.09 -5.11 -4.39
C TYR A 188 26.11 -5.53 -5.46
N ALA A 189 26.79 -6.66 -5.27
CA ALA A 189 27.75 -7.20 -6.23
C ALA A 189 27.10 -7.73 -7.53
N GLY A 190 25.77 -7.93 -7.56
CA GLY A 190 25.06 -8.38 -8.76
C GLY A 190 25.23 -7.42 -9.95
N ASP A 191 24.93 -6.15 -9.74
CA ASP A 191 25.25 -5.07 -10.68
C ASP A 191 25.49 -3.75 -9.92
N PRO A 192 26.76 -3.48 -9.51
CA PRO A 192 27.12 -2.27 -8.77
C PRO A 192 26.83 -0.96 -9.53
N VAL A 193 26.87 -1.00 -10.87
CA VAL A 193 26.64 0.19 -11.70
C VAL A 193 25.17 0.57 -11.67
N SER A 194 24.28 -0.42 -11.79
CA SER A 194 22.84 -0.19 -11.66
C SER A 194 22.45 0.12 -10.22
N ALA A 195 23.03 -0.56 -9.22
CA ALA A 195 22.72 -0.36 -7.80
C ALA A 195 22.88 1.10 -7.32
N PHE A 196 23.70 1.91 -7.99
CA PHE A 196 23.81 3.34 -7.71
C PHE A 196 22.49 4.08 -7.95
N GLY A 197 21.93 4.65 -6.87
CA GLY A 197 20.65 5.36 -6.85
C GLY A 197 19.42 4.46 -6.83
N SER A 198 19.60 3.20 -6.45
CA SER A 198 18.53 2.22 -6.40
C SER A 198 17.78 2.24 -5.06
N ILE A 199 16.70 1.47 -5.01
CA ILE A 199 15.92 1.20 -3.81
C ILE A 199 16.31 -0.17 -3.26
N VAL A 200 16.48 -0.28 -1.95
CA VAL A 200 16.89 -1.50 -1.27
C VAL A 200 15.73 -2.04 -0.43
N GLY A 201 15.33 -3.29 -0.67
CA GLY A 201 14.41 -4.05 0.18
C GLY A 201 15.18 -4.99 1.09
N VAL A 202 14.74 -5.13 2.35
CA VAL A 202 15.38 -5.96 3.37
C VAL A 202 14.32 -6.65 4.23
N ASN A 203 14.31 -7.98 4.35
CA ASN A 203 13.29 -8.70 5.12
C ASN A 203 13.62 -8.89 6.62
N ARG A 204 14.63 -8.19 7.14
CA ARG A 204 15.08 -8.21 8.54
C ARG A 204 15.37 -6.80 9.03
N GLU A 205 15.37 -6.64 10.35
CA GLU A 205 15.79 -5.37 10.97
C GLU A 205 17.23 -5.07 10.54
N ILE A 206 17.47 -3.84 10.07
CA ILE A 206 18.81 -3.43 9.65
C ILE A 206 19.63 -3.11 10.90
N ASP A 207 20.68 -3.88 11.11
CA ASP A 207 21.66 -3.69 12.17
C ASP A 207 22.81 -2.75 11.76
N LEU A 208 23.67 -2.43 12.72
CA LEU A 208 24.80 -1.53 12.52
C LEU A 208 25.76 -2.05 11.43
N GLU A 209 26.06 -3.35 11.44
CA GLU A 209 27.01 -3.94 10.48
C GLU A 209 26.50 -3.81 9.03
N THR A 210 25.22 -4.09 8.82
CA THR A 210 24.55 -3.92 7.52
C THR A 210 24.54 -2.45 7.11
N ALA A 211 24.24 -1.53 8.04
CA ALA A 211 24.26 -0.10 7.78
C ALA A 211 25.67 0.42 7.43
N GLU A 212 26.73 -0.14 8.03
CA GLU A 212 28.11 0.19 7.67
C GLU A 212 28.43 -0.20 6.24
N LYS A 213 27.99 -1.38 5.80
CA LYS A 213 28.12 -1.84 4.41
C LYS A 213 27.39 -0.92 3.43
N MET A 214 26.16 -0.51 3.75
CA MET A 214 25.38 0.45 2.96
C MET A 214 26.05 1.84 2.86
N CYS A 215 26.87 2.19 3.84
CA CYS A 215 27.56 3.48 3.90
C CYS A 215 28.97 3.46 3.27
N GLU A 216 29.39 2.36 2.65
CA GLU A 216 30.70 2.28 2.01
C GLU A 216 30.85 3.34 0.90
N PRO A 217 32.06 3.91 0.70
CA PRO A 217 32.27 4.95 -0.29
C PRO A 217 31.90 4.53 -1.70
N GLY A 218 31.24 5.42 -2.44
CA GLY A 218 30.81 5.16 -3.82
C GLY A 218 29.38 4.64 -3.94
N GLN A 219 28.74 4.27 -2.82
CA GLN A 219 27.34 3.88 -2.82
C GLN A 219 26.41 5.09 -2.71
N PHE A 220 25.29 5.03 -3.44
CA PHE A 220 24.18 5.97 -3.34
C PHE A 220 22.88 5.17 -3.28
N ILE A 221 22.10 5.36 -2.23
CA ILE A 221 20.82 4.68 -2.04
C ILE A 221 19.72 5.73 -1.96
N GLU A 222 18.67 5.56 -2.75
CA GLU A 222 17.57 6.52 -2.80
C GLU A 222 16.52 6.25 -1.71
N ALA A 223 16.19 4.99 -1.48
CA ALA A 223 15.28 4.56 -0.44
C ALA A 223 15.63 3.15 0.08
N ILE A 224 15.29 2.88 1.32
CA ILE A 224 15.45 1.58 1.97
C ILE A 224 14.11 1.22 2.62
N ILE A 225 13.66 -0.01 2.44
CA ILE A 225 12.50 -0.56 3.16
C ILE A 225 12.89 -1.82 3.93
N ALA A 226 12.55 -1.83 5.21
CA ALA A 226 12.84 -2.91 6.14
C ALA A 226 11.72 -3.04 7.19
N PRO A 227 11.64 -4.13 7.96
CA PRO A 227 10.78 -4.16 9.15
C PRO A 227 11.16 -3.13 10.20
N GLY A 228 12.45 -2.83 10.34
CA GLY A 228 12.95 -1.86 11.30
C GLY A 228 14.43 -1.58 11.11
N TYR A 229 14.95 -0.76 12.01
CA TYR A 229 16.36 -0.37 12.09
C TYR A 229 16.75 -0.37 13.56
N SER A 230 17.94 -0.89 13.89
CA SER A 230 18.51 -0.64 15.21
C SER A 230 18.78 0.85 15.40
N GLU A 231 18.88 1.32 16.64
CA GLU A 231 19.13 2.74 16.93
C GLU A 231 20.44 3.21 16.28
N GLU A 232 21.50 2.40 16.39
CA GLU A 232 22.81 2.68 15.83
C GLU A 232 22.82 2.66 14.30
N ALA A 233 22.07 1.73 13.69
CA ALA A 233 21.91 1.66 12.23
C ALA A 233 21.20 2.91 11.70
N PHE A 234 20.10 3.30 12.35
CA PHE A 234 19.35 4.50 11.98
C PHE A 234 20.20 5.76 12.12
N GLU A 235 20.92 5.91 13.24
CA GLU A 235 21.85 7.03 13.43
C GLU A 235 22.91 7.05 12.33
N LEU A 236 23.53 5.92 12.02
CA LEU A 236 24.58 5.84 11.00
C LEU A 236 24.06 6.27 9.61
N LEU A 237 22.94 5.72 9.17
CA LEU A 237 22.31 6.00 7.87
C LEU A 237 21.88 7.47 7.74
N THR A 238 21.55 8.12 8.86
CA THR A 238 21.08 9.51 8.89
C THR A 238 22.19 10.54 9.17
N THR A 239 23.39 10.11 9.57
CA THR A 239 24.51 11.03 9.93
C THR A 239 25.74 10.91 9.05
N LYS A 240 26.09 9.71 8.57
CA LYS A 240 27.38 9.43 7.90
C LYS A 240 27.34 9.56 6.37
N PRO A 241 26.43 8.89 5.63
CA PRO A 241 26.54 8.85 4.18
C PRO A 241 26.26 10.21 3.53
N LYS A 242 26.80 10.46 2.34
CA LYS A 242 26.58 11.72 1.61
C LYS A 242 25.10 11.95 1.29
N TRP A 243 24.35 10.87 1.12
CA TRP A 243 22.93 10.86 0.77
C TRP A 243 21.96 10.88 1.96
N ARG A 244 22.47 10.91 3.20
CA ARG A 244 21.70 10.89 4.46
C ARG A 244 20.51 11.86 4.54
N LYS A 245 20.63 13.03 3.92
CA LYS A 245 19.59 14.07 3.93
C LYS A 245 18.41 13.77 3.00
N ASN A 246 18.58 12.84 2.07
CA ASN A 246 17.63 12.58 0.99
C ASN A 246 17.01 11.18 1.06
N VAL A 247 17.75 10.20 1.62
CA VAL A 247 17.32 8.80 1.68
C VAL A 247 15.99 8.64 2.42
N ARG A 248 15.04 7.95 1.80
CA ARG A 248 13.81 7.54 2.49
C ARG A 248 14.08 6.25 3.24
N LEU A 249 13.96 6.30 4.57
CA LEU A 249 14.00 5.10 5.40
C LEU A 249 12.56 4.71 5.70
N MET A 250 12.15 3.53 5.25
CA MET A 250 10.78 3.03 5.34
C MET A 250 10.74 1.83 6.28
N SER A 251 9.74 1.80 7.15
CA SER A 251 9.41 0.64 8.00
C SER A 251 8.09 0.01 7.56
N CYS A 252 8.06 -1.31 7.36
CA CYS A 252 6.87 -2.06 6.96
C CYS A 252 6.81 -3.44 7.65
N HIS A 253 5.64 -3.94 8.05
CA HIS A 253 5.56 -5.21 8.77
C HIS A 253 5.84 -6.39 7.86
N ILE A 254 6.59 -7.39 8.32
CA ILE A 254 6.73 -8.65 7.57
C ILE A 254 5.35 -9.31 7.43
N PRO A 255 4.93 -9.72 6.22
CA PRO A 255 3.65 -10.40 6.02
C PRO A 255 3.60 -11.71 6.79
N SER A 256 2.43 -12.05 7.34
CA SER A 256 2.26 -13.37 7.96
C SER A 256 1.98 -14.42 6.87
N PRO A 257 2.44 -15.68 7.02
CA PRO A 257 2.24 -16.73 6.01
C PRO A 257 0.77 -16.98 5.64
N SER A 258 -0.17 -16.64 6.52
CA SER A 258 -1.60 -16.97 6.41
C SER A 258 -2.45 -15.95 5.64
N GLN A 259 -1.85 -15.06 4.86
CA GLN A 259 -2.57 -13.93 4.22
C GLN A 259 -2.51 -14.00 2.69
N ARG A 260 -2.94 -15.12 2.11
CA ARG A 260 -2.78 -15.35 0.66
C ARG A 260 -4.09 -15.75 -0.01
N GLN A 261 -4.95 -14.75 -0.16
CA GLN A 261 -5.97 -14.65 -1.21
C GLN A 261 -6.10 -13.18 -1.60
N LEU A 262 -5.01 -12.63 -2.14
CA LEU A 262 -4.98 -11.27 -2.65
C LEU A 262 -5.05 -11.33 -4.17
N LEU A 263 -5.95 -10.54 -4.75
CA LEU A 263 -6.01 -10.35 -6.19
C LEU A 263 -4.90 -9.39 -6.64
N ASP A 264 -4.34 -9.65 -7.81
CA ASP A 264 -3.46 -8.75 -8.54
C ASP A 264 -4.22 -8.06 -9.69
N TYR A 265 -3.86 -6.81 -9.94
CA TYR A 265 -4.57 -5.94 -10.87
C TYR A 265 -3.62 -5.32 -11.87
N ARG A 266 -3.86 -5.57 -13.16
CA ARG A 266 -3.09 -4.95 -14.25
C ARG A 266 -3.98 -4.17 -15.19
N ARG A 267 -3.78 -2.84 -15.25
CA ARG A 267 -4.51 -2.00 -16.19
C ARG A 267 -4.06 -2.29 -17.63
N VAL A 268 -5.04 -2.43 -18.51
CA VAL A 268 -4.85 -2.43 -19.97
C VAL A 268 -5.67 -1.29 -20.58
N SER A 269 -5.46 -0.97 -21.85
CA SER A 269 -6.23 0.08 -22.53
C SER A 269 -7.73 -0.25 -22.49
N GLY A 270 -8.50 0.58 -21.79
CA GLY A 270 -9.95 0.38 -21.61
C GLY A 270 -10.33 -0.63 -20.53
N GLY A 271 -9.55 -1.69 -20.27
CA GLY A 271 -9.89 -2.79 -19.35
C GLY A 271 -8.96 -3.00 -18.14
N LEU A 272 -9.34 -3.88 -17.22
CA LEU A 272 -8.54 -4.29 -16.06
C LEU A 272 -8.42 -5.81 -16.09
N LEU A 273 -7.19 -6.33 -16.04
CA LEU A 273 -6.94 -7.74 -15.81
C LEU A 273 -6.88 -7.98 -14.30
N VAL A 274 -7.53 -9.04 -13.85
CA VAL A 274 -7.61 -9.45 -12.45
C VAL A 274 -7.24 -10.92 -12.39
N GLN A 275 -6.38 -11.28 -11.47
CA GLN A 275 -5.91 -12.65 -11.25
C GLN A 275 -5.57 -12.84 -9.78
N ASP A 276 -5.41 -14.07 -9.33
CA ASP A 276 -4.78 -14.32 -8.02
C ASP A 276 -3.32 -13.90 -8.04
N ARG A 277 -2.81 -13.44 -6.90
CA ARG A 277 -1.37 -13.26 -6.72
C ARG A 277 -0.67 -14.60 -6.77
N ASP A 278 0.46 -14.62 -7.47
CA ASP A 278 1.36 -15.75 -7.46
C ASP A 278 1.98 -15.88 -6.07
N THR A 279 1.62 -16.97 -5.39
CA THR A 279 1.95 -17.19 -3.98
C THR A 279 2.29 -18.64 -3.67
N LEU A 280 2.21 -19.51 -4.67
CA LEU A 280 2.48 -20.92 -4.53
C LEU A 280 4.00 -21.13 -4.64
N PRO A 281 4.64 -21.78 -3.65
CA PRO A 281 6.04 -22.14 -3.78
C PRO A 281 6.23 -23.14 -4.91
N GLU A 282 7.38 -23.09 -5.57
CA GLU A 282 7.75 -24.15 -6.51
C GLU A 282 7.87 -25.49 -5.78
N GLN A 283 7.29 -26.54 -6.37
CA GLN A 283 7.41 -27.89 -5.84
C GLN A 283 8.63 -28.56 -6.45
N GLU A 284 9.80 -28.31 -5.86
CA GLU A 284 11.08 -28.89 -6.34
C GLU A 284 11.01 -30.42 -6.52
N GLY A 285 10.22 -31.11 -5.69
CA GLY A 285 10.00 -32.56 -5.81
C GLY A 285 9.23 -33.01 -7.06
N GLU A 286 8.55 -32.09 -7.74
CA GLU A 286 7.85 -32.34 -9.02
C GLU A 286 8.72 -32.01 -10.24
N TRP A 287 9.95 -31.50 -10.02
CA TRP A 287 10.85 -31.17 -11.12
C TRP A 287 11.31 -32.43 -11.86
N ASN A 288 11.21 -32.38 -13.19
CA ASN A 288 11.78 -33.41 -14.05
C ASN A 288 13.22 -33.03 -14.42
N VAL A 289 14.20 -33.71 -13.83
CA VAL A 289 15.62 -33.53 -14.16
C VAL A 289 15.88 -34.07 -15.57
N VAL A 290 16.13 -33.16 -16.51
CA VAL A 290 16.36 -33.52 -17.92
C VAL A 290 17.80 -34.03 -18.15
N THR A 291 18.78 -33.55 -17.38
CA THR A 291 20.20 -33.92 -17.49
C THR A 291 20.91 -33.93 -16.15
#